data_AF-A0A2Z6EXP1-F1
#
_entry.id   AF-A0A2Z6EXP1-F1
#
_cell.length_a   1.000
_cell.length_b   1.000
_cell.length_c   1.000
_cell.angle_alpha   90.00
_cell.angle_beta   90.00
_cell.angle_gamma   90.00
#
_symmetry.space_group_name_H-M   'P 1'
#
loop_
_entity.id
_entity.type
_entity.pdbx_description
1 polymer ?
#
loop_
_entity_poly.entity_id
_entity_poly.type
_entity_poly.pdbx_seq_one_letter_code
_entity_poly.pdbx_strand_id
1 'polypeptide(L)'
;MHQTRKGNNWHFGMKAHLGVDADSGLVHTVPTTPANTSDVSETHHLLYGAETEVFADAAHTGAPERDELKKCHAKWNIMARPSSLKQLKEGPLHELTRQLEHIKAQIHARVEHPFNIIKNLFRHKKVRY
;
A
#
# COMPACT_ATOMS: atom_id res chain seq x y z
N MET A 1 17.20 14.24 3.42
CA MET A 1 17.20 12.99 4.22
C MET A 1 16.88 13.39 5.65
N HIS A 2 15.77 12.90 6.23
CA HIS A 2 15.29 13.32 7.55
C HIS A 2 15.24 12.13 8.52
N GLN A 3 15.47 12.39 9.81
CA GLN A 3 15.37 11.38 10.85
C GLN A 3 13.89 11.04 11.13
N THR A 4 13.62 9.76 11.38
CA THR A 4 12.33 9.24 11.85
C THR A 4 12.51 8.59 13.20
N ARG A 5 11.56 8.81 14.11
CA ARG A 5 11.48 8.07 15.38
C ARG A 5 10.43 6.98 15.26
N LYS A 6 10.83 5.73 15.49
CA LYS A 6 9.92 4.57 15.57
C LYS A 6 10.10 3.91 16.93
N GLY A 7 9.06 4.00 17.76
CA GLY A 7 9.19 3.66 19.19
C GLY A 7 10.20 4.57 19.88
N ASN A 8 11.22 3.98 20.54
CA ASN A 8 12.27 4.75 21.21
C ASN A 8 13.57 4.91 20.41
N ASN A 9 13.62 4.40 19.17
CA ASN A 9 14.81 4.43 18.33
C ASN A 9 14.68 5.46 17.21
N TRP A 10 15.80 6.09 16.88
CA TRP A 10 15.93 7.01 15.75
C TRP A 10 16.52 6.26 14.55
N HIS A 11 15.92 6.50 13.39
CA HIS A 11 16.30 5.87 12.14
C HIS A 11 16.50 6.94 11.09
N PHE A 12 17.52 6.76 10.25
CA PHE A 12 17.68 7.49 9.01
C PHE A 12 17.35 6.53 7.88
N GLY A 13 16.44 6.94 7.00
CA GLY A 13 15.98 6.06 5.94
C GLY A 13 15.24 6.79 4.84
N MET A 14 15.08 6.06 3.75
CA MET A 14 14.29 6.41 2.58
C MET A 14 13.33 5.25 2.34
N LYS A 15 12.09 5.53 1.97
CA LYS A 15 11.12 4.53 1.53
C LYS A 15 10.83 4.70 0.05
N ALA A 16 10.51 3.59 -0.59
CA ALA A 16 10.04 3.56 -1.97
C ALA A 16 8.54 3.24 -1.95
N HIS A 17 7.77 4.01 -2.70
CA HIS A 17 6.36 3.74 -2.96
C HIS A 17 6.27 3.21 -4.38
N LEU A 18 5.45 2.20 -4.63
CA LEU A 18 5.39 1.56 -5.95
C LEU A 18 3.96 1.58 -6.48
N GLY A 19 3.80 2.07 -7.71
CA GLY A 19 2.61 1.87 -8.53
C GLY A 19 2.84 0.65 -9.42
N VAL A 20 1.95 -0.32 -9.33
CA VAL A 20 2.04 -1.59 -10.06
C VAL A 20 0.71 -1.87 -10.73
N ASP A 21 0.77 -2.26 -12.00
CA ASP A 21 -0.40 -2.66 -12.76
C ASP A 21 -1.00 -3.96 -12.19
N ALA A 22 -2.30 -3.92 -11.90
CA ALA A 22 -2.98 -4.99 -11.18
C ALA A 22 -3.12 -6.27 -12.01
N ASP A 23 -2.97 -6.24 -13.34
CA ASP A 23 -3.18 -7.37 -14.25
C ASP A 23 -1.89 -8.00 -14.78
N SER A 24 -0.88 -7.19 -15.08
CA SER A 24 0.43 -7.63 -15.56
C SER A 24 1.49 -7.75 -14.45
N GLY A 25 1.32 -7.03 -13.33
CA GLY A 25 2.35 -6.91 -12.30
C GLY A 25 3.54 -6.03 -12.71
N LEU A 26 3.43 -5.27 -13.80
CA LEU A 26 4.45 -4.33 -14.22
C LEU A 26 4.49 -3.12 -13.30
N VAL A 27 5.70 -2.76 -12.87
CA VAL A 27 5.94 -1.53 -12.11
C VAL A 27 5.94 -0.36 -13.06
N HIS A 28 5.09 0.64 -12.82
CA HIS A 28 5.02 1.85 -13.64
C HIS A 28 5.54 3.10 -12.92
N THR A 29 5.42 3.19 -11.59
CA THR A 29 5.89 4.34 -10.80
C THR A 29 6.69 3.89 -9.58
N VAL A 30 7.82 4.55 -9.27
CA VAL A 30 8.64 4.28 -8.07
C VAL A 30 9.17 5.57 -7.43
N PRO A 31 8.32 6.43 -6.84
CA PRO A 31 8.81 7.59 -6.09
C PRO A 31 9.49 7.15 -4.79
N THR A 32 10.53 7.87 -4.41
CA THR A 32 11.27 7.65 -3.17
C THR A 32 11.20 8.87 -2.28
N THR A 33 10.87 8.68 -1.02
CA THR A 33 10.76 9.77 -0.04
C THR A 33 11.55 9.46 1.21
N PRO A 34 11.87 10.46 2.06
CA PRO A 34 12.35 10.20 3.40
C PRO A 34 11.39 9.27 4.18
N ALA A 35 11.94 8.52 5.14
CA ALA A 35 11.17 7.52 5.89
C ALA A 35 10.01 8.10 6.72
N ASN A 36 10.03 9.40 7.05
CA ASN A 36 8.97 10.04 7.85
C ASN A 36 7.68 10.33 7.04
N THR A 37 7.72 10.23 5.72
CA THR A 37 6.74 10.89 4.84
C THR A 37 5.27 10.42 4.88
N SER A 38 4.77 9.45 5.65
CA SER A 38 3.39 8.90 5.40
C SER A 38 3.18 8.31 3.99
N ASP A 39 2.36 7.27 3.86
CA ASP A 39 2.15 6.60 2.57
C ASP A 39 0.93 7.20 1.85
N VAL A 40 -0.09 7.57 2.63
CA VAL A 40 -1.30 8.29 2.15
C VAL A 40 -0.95 9.54 1.35
N SER A 41 0.06 10.32 1.76
CA SER A 41 0.44 11.54 1.04
C SER A 41 1.03 11.28 -0.33
N GLU A 42 1.70 10.15 -0.53
CA GLU A 42 2.40 9.84 -1.78
C GLU A 42 1.51 9.11 -2.78
N THR A 43 0.33 8.64 -2.35
CA THR A 43 -0.64 7.94 -3.18
C THR A 43 -0.94 8.66 -4.50
N HIS A 44 -1.03 9.99 -4.50
CA HIS A 44 -1.34 10.77 -5.70
C HIS A 44 -0.22 10.76 -6.75
N HIS A 45 1.03 10.52 -6.34
CA HIS A 45 2.15 10.33 -7.25
C HIS A 45 2.17 8.93 -7.88
N LEU A 46 1.43 7.97 -7.30
CA LEU A 46 1.35 6.61 -7.81
C LEU A 46 0.32 6.44 -8.92
N LEU A 47 -0.59 7.42 -9.10
CA LEU A 47 -1.69 7.34 -10.06
C LEU A 47 -1.50 8.33 -11.20
N TYR A 48 -1.96 7.96 -12.39
CA TYR A 48 -1.93 8.77 -13.60
C TYR A 48 -3.30 9.35 -13.98
N GLY A 49 -4.38 8.93 -13.31
CA GLY A 49 -5.74 9.44 -13.48
C GLY A 49 -6.58 8.68 -14.51
N ALA A 50 -6.00 7.69 -15.20
CA ALA A 50 -6.71 6.80 -16.12
C ALA A 50 -7.15 5.47 -15.47
N GLU A 51 -6.81 5.27 -14.20
CA GLU A 51 -7.11 4.04 -13.47
C GLU A 51 -8.63 3.92 -13.24
N THR A 52 -9.16 2.72 -13.44
CA THR A 52 -10.56 2.39 -13.15
C THR A 52 -10.72 1.84 -11.74
N GLU A 53 -9.71 1.12 -11.24
CA GLU A 53 -9.69 0.53 -9.90
C GLU A 53 -8.31 0.72 -9.26
N VAL A 54 -8.29 0.98 -7.96
CA VAL A 54 -7.06 1.14 -7.17
C VAL A 54 -7.09 0.18 -6.00
N PHE A 55 -6.10 -0.69 -5.88
CA PHE A 55 -5.92 -1.62 -4.77
C PHE A 55 -4.80 -1.13 -3.86
N ALA A 56 -5.09 -0.94 -2.58
CA ALA A 56 -4.11 -0.44 -1.62
C ALA A 56 -4.26 -1.11 -0.26
N ASP A 57 -3.18 -1.09 0.52
CA ASP A 57 -3.19 -1.59 1.89
C ASP A 57 -3.92 -0.64 2.86
N ALA A 58 -4.05 -1.07 4.11
CA ALA A 58 -4.71 -0.28 5.14
C ALA A 58 -3.96 1.02 5.52
N ALA A 59 -2.69 1.18 5.14
CA ALA A 59 -1.95 2.42 5.36
C ALA A 59 -2.50 3.55 4.51
N HIS A 60 -3.17 3.25 3.38
CA HIS A 60 -3.79 4.19 2.46
C HIS A 60 -5.23 4.56 2.84
N THR A 61 -5.69 4.18 4.03
CA THR A 61 -7.02 4.57 4.53
C THR A 61 -7.13 6.10 4.57
N GLY A 62 -8.13 6.66 3.88
CA GLY A 62 -8.34 8.10 3.77
C GLY A 62 -7.67 8.77 2.55
N ALA A 63 -6.92 8.02 1.73
CA ALA A 63 -6.41 8.53 0.46
C ALA A 63 -7.52 9.10 -0.47
N PRO A 64 -8.71 8.48 -0.61
CA PRO A 64 -9.77 8.99 -1.49
C PRO A 64 -10.31 10.37 -1.06
N GLU A 65 -10.16 10.73 0.22
CA GLU A 65 -10.70 11.98 0.77
C GLU A 65 -9.76 13.18 0.56
N ARG A 66 -8.51 12.93 0.14
CA ARG A 66 -7.52 13.99 -0.09
C ARG A 66 -7.86 14.81 -1.32
N ASP A 67 -7.65 16.13 -1.24
CA ASP A 67 -7.94 17.08 -2.33
C ASP A 67 -7.24 16.72 -3.65
N GLU A 68 -6.03 16.19 -3.57
CA GLU A 68 -5.23 15.73 -4.72
C GLU A 68 -5.90 14.56 -5.48
N LEU A 69 -6.66 13.72 -4.76
CA LEU A 69 -7.25 12.48 -5.27
C LEU A 69 -8.76 12.58 -5.49
N LYS A 70 -9.41 13.69 -5.09
CA LYS A 70 -10.85 13.91 -5.34
C LYS A 70 -11.22 13.89 -6.83
N LYS A 71 -10.27 14.18 -7.71
CA LYS A 71 -10.47 14.12 -9.18
C LYS A 71 -10.27 12.72 -9.75
N CYS A 72 -9.75 11.78 -8.96
CA CYS A 72 -9.60 10.39 -9.36
C CYS A 72 -10.96 9.69 -9.24
N HIS A 73 -11.53 9.32 -10.39
CA HIS A 73 -12.82 8.62 -10.46
C HIS A 73 -12.68 7.09 -10.31
N ALA A 74 -11.50 6.60 -9.94
CA ALA A 74 -11.25 5.18 -9.75
C ALA A 74 -12.02 4.62 -8.54
N LYS A 75 -12.40 3.34 -8.62
CA LYS A 75 -12.95 2.60 -7.50
C LYS A 75 -11.83 2.18 -6.55
N TRP A 76 -11.93 2.62 -5.30
CA TRP A 76 -10.93 2.34 -4.28
C TRP A 76 -11.22 1.04 -3.53
N ASN A 77 -10.30 0.08 -3.63
CA ASN A 77 -10.31 -1.20 -2.94
C ASN A 77 -9.20 -1.22 -1.88
N ILE A 78 -9.43 -0.49 -0.78
CA ILE A 78 -8.51 -0.43 0.35
C ILE A 78 -8.75 -1.66 1.26
N MET A 79 -7.67 -2.31 1.69
CA MET A 79 -7.76 -3.42 2.64
C MET A 79 -8.21 -2.97 4.03
N ALA A 80 -9.08 -3.76 4.63
CA ALA A 80 -9.53 -3.55 6.00
C ALA A 80 -8.43 -3.89 7.01
N ARG A 81 -8.39 -3.18 8.13
CA ARG A 81 -7.48 -3.52 9.23
C ARG A 81 -7.93 -4.81 9.89
N PRO A 82 -7.00 -5.70 10.31
CA PRO A 82 -7.35 -6.93 11.03
C PRO A 82 -8.16 -6.67 12.30
N SER A 83 -7.94 -5.54 12.97
CA SER A 83 -8.70 -5.12 14.14
C SER A 83 -10.18 -4.89 13.84
N SER A 84 -10.51 -4.35 12.67
CA SER A 84 -11.88 -4.09 12.23
C SER A 84 -12.60 -5.40 11.89
N LEU A 85 -11.88 -6.37 11.30
CA LEU A 85 -12.44 -7.70 11.02
C LEU A 85 -12.78 -8.48 12.30
N LYS A 86 -12.00 -8.32 13.37
CA LYS A 86 -12.29 -8.94 14.68
C LYS A 86 -13.53 -8.40 15.36
N GLN A 87 -14.00 -7.21 14.98
CA GLN A 87 -15.22 -6.61 15.54
C GLN A 87 -16.50 -7.14 14.87
N LEU A 88 -16.39 -7.77 13.70
CA LEU A 88 -17.54 -8.44 13.09
C LEU A 88 -17.94 -9.66 13.92
N LYS A 89 -19.24 -9.79 14.18
CA LYS A 89 -19.81 -11.01 14.77
C LYS A 89 -19.56 -12.19 13.83
N GLU A 90 -19.21 -13.33 14.41
CA GLU A 90 -19.06 -14.58 13.66
C GLU A 90 -20.38 -14.95 12.97
N GLY A 91 -20.29 -15.28 11.68
CA GLY A 91 -21.45 -15.59 10.84
C GLY A 91 -21.11 -15.52 9.35
N PRO A 92 -22.09 -15.76 8.46
CA PRO A 92 -21.87 -15.79 7.00
C PRO A 92 -21.24 -14.50 6.45
N LEU A 93 -21.64 -13.34 6.99
CA LEU A 93 -21.08 -12.04 6.61
C LEU A 93 -19.61 -11.88 6.99
N HIS A 94 -19.19 -12.46 8.11
CA HIS A 94 -17.78 -12.44 8.53
C HIS A 94 -16.91 -13.22 7.54
N GLU A 95 -17.37 -14.42 7.16
CA GLU A 95 -16.65 -15.27 6.21
C GLU A 95 -16.56 -14.63 4.82
N LEU A 96 -17.66 -14.07 4.31
CA LEU A 96 -17.65 -13.35 3.03
C LEU A 96 -16.71 -12.13 3.06
N THR A 97 -16.69 -11.39 4.16
CA THR A 97 -15.76 -10.25 4.32
C THR A 97 -14.31 -10.72 4.31
N ARG A 98 -14.02 -11.83 5.00
CA ARG A 98 -12.67 -12.43 5.03
C ARG A 98 -12.23 -12.88 3.64
N GLN A 99 -13.12 -13.48 2.86
CA GLN A 99 -12.84 -13.88 1.48
C GLN A 99 -12.56 -12.68 0.58
N LEU A 100 -13.36 -11.61 0.68
CA LEU A 100 -13.11 -10.37 -0.06
C LEU A 100 -11.75 -9.75 0.28
N GLU A 101 -11.40 -9.67 1.56
CA GLU A 101 -10.10 -9.15 1.98
C GLU A 101 -8.95 -10.05 1.55
N HIS A 102 -9.16 -11.37 1.48
CA HIS A 102 -8.17 -12.30 0.93
C HIS A 102 -7.90 -12.04 -0.56
N ILE A 103 -8.96 -11.83 -1.36
CA ILE A 103 -8.83 -11.49 -2.78
C ILE A 103 -8.09 -10.16 -2.97
N LYS A 104 -8.44 -9.12 -2.21
CA LYS A 104 -7.71 -7.84 -2.23
C LYS A 104 -6.23 -8.01 -1.91
N ALA A 105 -5.91 -8.83 -0.90
CA ALA A 105 -4.53 -9.12 -0.52
C ALA A 105 -3.77 -9.89 -1.60
N GLN A 106 -4.42 -10.81 -2.31
CA GLN A 106 -3.81 -11.52 -3.45
C GLN A 106 -3.47 -10.58 -4.61
N ILE A 107 -4.35 -9.62 -4.91
CA ILE A 107 -4.09 -8.61 -5.95
C ILE A 107 -2.93 -7.71 -5.50
N HIS A 108 -2.97 -7.22 -4.26
CA HIS A 108 -1.91 -6.40 -3.70
C HIS A 108 -0.55 -7.11 -3.63
N ALA A 109 -0.51 -8.44 -3.47
CA ALA A 109 0.75 -9.19 -3.44
C ALA A 109 1.64 -8.96 -4.68
N ARG A 110 1.07 -8.51 -5.80
CA ARG A 110 1.82 -8.11 -7.00
C ARG A 110 2.80 -6.96 -6.73
N VAL A 111 2.44 -5.99 -5.88
CA VAL A 111 3.35 -4.90 -5.48
C VAL A 111 4.51 -5.39 -4.61
N GLU A 112 4.35 -6.53 -3.94
CA GLU A 112 5.39 -7.14 -3.10
C GLU A 112 6.44 -7.88 -3.93
N HIS A 113 6.12 -8.29 -5.17
CA HIS A 113 7.07 -9.01 -6.02
C HIS A 113 8.34 -8.20 -6.34
N PRO A 114 8.28 -6.92 -6.76
CA PRO A 114 9.46 -6.07 -6.90
C PRO A 114 10.29 -5.98 -5.63
N PHE A 115 9.64 -5.81 -4.47
CA PHE A 115 10.35 -5.77 -3.19
C PHE A 115 11.04 -7.09 -2.87
N ASN A 116 10.43 -8.23 -3.19
CA ASN A 116 11.03 -9.54 -3.05
C ASN A 116 12.30 -9.66 -3.92
N ILE A 117 12.26 -9.18 -5.17
CA ILE A 117 13.44 -9.18 -6.06
C ILE A 117 14.57 -8.35 -5.45
N ILE A 118 14.30 -7.10 -5.08
CA ILE A 118 15.32 -6.19 -4.53
C ILE A 118 15.89 -6.74 -3.21
N LYS A 119 15.02 -7.19 -2.31
CA LYS A 119 15.45 -7.65 -0.98
C LYS A 119 16.18 -8.98 -1.09
N ASN A 120 15.64 -9.96 -1.81
CA ASN A 120 16.07 -11.35 -1.73
C ASN A 120 17.02 -11.74 -2.87
N LEU A 121 16.68 -11.44 -4.13
CA LEU A 121 17.50 -11.79 -5.28
C LEU A 121 18.75 -10.88 -5.34
N PHE A 122 18.57 -9.58 -5.19
CA PHE A 122 19.68 -8.62 -5.16
C PHE A 122 20.35 -8.52 -3.77
N ARG A 123 19.88 -9.29 -2.79
CA ARG A 123 20.47 -9.42 -1.45
C ARG A 123 20.51 -8.11 -0.63
N HIS A 124 19.65 -7.14 -0.93
CA HIS A 124 19.52 -5.91 -0.15
C HIS A 124 18.62 -6.04 1.10
N LYS A 125 18.39 -7.26 1.61
CA LYS A 125 17.63 -7.53 2.87
C LYS A 125 18.07 -6.67 4.07
N LYS A 126 19.32 -6.22 4.12
CA LYS A 126 19.87 -5.39 5.21
C LYS A 126 19.40 -3.93 5.15
N VAL A 127 18.92 -3.48 3.99
CA VAL A 127 18.29 -2.17 3.82
C VAL A 127 16.82 -2.31 4.23
N ARG A 128 16.57 -2.49 5.55
CA ARG A 128 15.21 -2.51 6.11
C ARG A 128 14.86 -1.12 6.63
N TYR A 129 13.70 -0.64 6.22
CA TYR A 129 13.04 0.60 6.65
C TYR A 129 12.65 0.57 8.13
#